data_AF-A0A7S4RAI1-F1
#
_entry.id   AF-A0A7S4RAI1-F1
#
_cell.length_a   1.000
_cell.length_b   1.000
_cell.length_c   1.000
_cell.angle_alpha   90.00
_cell.angle_beta   90.00
_cell.angle_gamma   90.00
#
_symmetry.space_group_name_H-M   'P 1'
#
loop_
_entity.id
_entity.type
_entity.pdbx_description
1 polymer ?
#
loop_
_entity_poly.entity_id
_entity_poly.type
_entity_poly.pdbx_seq_one_letter_code
_entity_poly.pdbx_strand_id
1 'polypeptide(L)'
;EWETVLDLDALPPYVPPHSDGDGDASAAKTWVWHGSILLDEGLGDDENQRIVPDRALIKLSPGGSDADTFREFDLINQCFISSNNMEGEDGFELSTPAKTYVSYRNRNELYIGTDFESVLGCSNDSTSMIGDKDDGVNSSLSSMTDSGYPRIIKRWKRGTPLKDAQTVFEVQSTDISASVYTYHDR
;
A
#
# COMPACT_ATOMS: atom_id res chain seq x y z
N GLU A 1 -10.20 30.91 1.74
CA GLU A 1 -11.28 30.08 1.17
C GLU A 1 -10.77 28.65 1.12
N TRP A 2 -11.67 27.66 1.20
CA TRP A 2 -11.30 26.24 1.11
C TRP A 2 -11.69 25.70 -0.27
N GLU A 3 -10.89 24.77 -0.78
CA GLU A 3 -11.16 24.01 -2.00
C GLU A 3 -11.28 22.54 -1.65
N THR A 4 -12.36 21.89 -2.10
CA THR A 4 -12.54 20.44 -1.94
C THR A 4 -11.68 19.71 -2.97
N VAL A 5 -10.67 18.98 -2.51
CA VAL A 5 -9.77 18.17 -3.37
C VAL A 5 -10.25 16.72 -3.50
N LEU A 6 -10.81 16.16 -2.43
CA LEU A 6 -11.35 14.80 -2.41
C LEU A 6 -12.54 14.73 -1.47
N ASP A 7 -13.69 14.32 -2.00
CA ASP A 7 -14.93 14.07 -1.25
C ASP A 7 -15.08 12.57 -1.00
N LEU A 8 -14.94 12.14 0.26
CA LEU A 8 -15.05 10.74 0.66
C LEU A 8 -16.48 10.21 0.59
N ASP A 9 -17.47 11.06 0.81
CA ASP A 9 -18.89 10.69 0.80
C ASP A 9 -19.39 10.48 -0.65
N ALA A 10 -18.69 11.07 -1.63
CA ALA A 10 -18.94 10.87 -3.05
C ALA A 10 -18.25 9.63 -3.63
N LEU A 11 -17.37 8.95 -2.88
CA LEU A 11 -16.71 7.74 -3.35
C LEU A 11 -17.69 6.56 -3.40
N PRO A 12 -17.57 5.65 -4.39
CA PRO A 12 -18.37 4.44 -4.41
C PRO A 12 -18.10 3.58 -3.17
N PRO A 13 -19.10 2.83 -2.67
CA PRO A 13 -18.89 1.84 -1.62
C PRO A 13 -17.74 0.88 -1.96
N TYR A 14 -17.03 0.45 -0.93
CA TYR A 14 -16.07 -0.62 -1.07
C TYR A 14 -16.79 -1.95 -1.30
N VAL A 15 -16.39 -2.64 -2.36
CA VAL A 15 -16.86 -3.98 -2.71
C VAL A 15 -15.63 -4.90 -2.77
N PRO A 16 -15.57 -5.94 -1.93
CA PRO A 16 -14.45 -6.88 -1.92
C PRO A 16 -14.26 -7.54 -3.28
N PRO A 17 -13.00 -7.77 -3.70
CA PRO A 17 -12.71 -8.60 -4.87
C PRO A 17 -13.38 -9.96 -4.68
N HIS A 18 -14.15 -10.42 -5.68
CA HIS A 18 -14.91 -11.67 -5.68
C HIS A 18 -16.22 -11.71 -4.88
N SER A 19 -16.73 -10.59 -4.38
CA SER A 19 -18.08 -10.54 -3.82
C SER A 19 -19.15 -10.35 -4.92
N ASP A 20 -20.27 -11.06 -4.81
CA ASP A 20 -21.43 -10.91 -5.72
C ASP A 20 -22.33 -9.70 -5.34
N GLY A 21 -21.82 -8.80 -4.48
CA GLY A 21 -22.41 -7.48 -4.21
C GLY A 21 -23.49 -7.43 -3.13
N ASP A 22 -23.96 -8.55 -2.57
CA ASP A 22 -25.00 -8.55 -1.52
C ASP A 22 -24.64 -9.46 -0.34
N GLY A 23 -24.46 -8.86 0.85
CA GLY A 23 -24.26 -9.58 2.12
C GLY A 23 -22.82 -9.91 2.54
N ASP A 24 -21.80 -9.51 1.79
CA ASP A 24 -20.41 -9.68 2.24
C ASP A 24 -20.10 -8.74 3.41
N ALA A 25 -19.80 -9.31 4.58
CA ALA A 25 -19.48 -8.56 5.79
C ALA A 25 -18.21 -7.70 5.68
N SER A 26 -17.38 -7.94 4.67
CA SER A 26 -16.20 -7.14 4.36
C SER A 26 -16.47 -5.97 3.41
N ALA A 27 -17.68 -5.87 2.84
CA ALA A 27 -18.11 -4.69 2.10
C ALA A 27 -18.42 -3.52 3.03
N ALA A 28 -18.18 -2.29 2.57
CA ALA A 28 -18.44 -1.10 3.37
C ALA A 28 -19.03 0.05 2.55
N LYS A 29 -20.02 0.72 3.12
CA LYS A 29 -20.70 1.87 2.49
C LYS A 29 -19.99 3.20 2.72
N THR A 30 -19.07 3.25 3.69
CA THR A 30 -18.40 4.47 4.13
C THR A 30 -16.89 4.30 4.08
N TRP A 31 -16.19 5.39 3.78
CA TRP A 31 -14.73 5.48 3.84
C TRP A 31 -14.31 6.32 5.03
N VAL A 32 -13.26 5.88 5.73
CA VAL A 32 -12.62 6.65 6.80
C VAL A 32 -11.23 7.08 6.35
N TRP A 33 -10.93 8.37 6.50
CA TRP A 33 -9.61 8.92 6.15
C TRP A 33 -8.55 8.49 7.16
N HIS A 34 -7.51 7.78 6.69
CA HIS A 34 -6.41 7.30 7.52
C HIS A 34 -5.06 7.98 7.21
N GLY A 35 -5.05 8.96 6.31
CA GLY A 35 -3.90 9.81 6.06
C GLY A 35 -3.46 9.85 4.59
N SER A 36 -2.42 10.63 4.35
CA SER A 36 -1.77 10.75 3.06
C SER A 36 -0.26 10.74 3.21
N ILE A 37 0.44 10.12 2.26
CA ILE A 37 1.90 10.12 2.18
C ILE A 37 2.29 10.87 0.92
N LEU A 38 2.92 12.04 1.07
CA LEU A 38 3.36 12.84 -0.07
C LEU A 38 4.59 12.22 -0.71
N LEU A 39 4.66 12.26 -2.05
CA LEU A 39 5.89 12.00 -2.76
C LEU A 39 6.84 13.19 -2.52
N ASP A 40 8.05 12.86 -2.06
CA ASP A 40 9.07 13.87 -1.76
C ASP A 40 9.62 14.50 -3.05
N GLU A 41 9.72 13.70 -4.11
CA GLU A 41 9.94 14.17 -5.48
C GLU A 41 8.73 14.96 -5.99
N GLY A 42 8.95 15.96 -6.81
CA GLY A 42 7.87 16.81 -7.28
C GLY A 42 8.33 17.74 -8.38
N LEU A 43 7.45 18.66 -8.77
CA LEU A 43 7.78 19.68 -9.75
C LEU A 43 8.79 20.66 -9.14
N GLY A 44 9.84 20.97 -9.89
CA GLY A 44 10.77 22.03 -9.52
C GLY A 44 10.07 23.39 -9.65
N ASP A 45 10.13 24.19 -8.59
CA ASP A 45 9.90 25.63 -8.66
C ASP A 45 11.22 26.31 -9.03
N ASP A 46 11.36 26.71 -10.30
CA ASP A 46 12.55 27.38 -10.83
C ASP A 46 12.89 28.68 -10.10
N GLU A 47 11.90 29.33 -9.48
CA GLU A 47 12.11 30.63 -8.81
C GLU A 47 12.68 30.49 -7.40
N ASN A 48 12.38 29.39 -6.70
CA ASN A 48 12.77 29.19 -5.30
C ASN A 48 13.56 27.90 -5.02
N GLN A 49 13.89 27.12 -6.05
CA GLN A 49 14.47 25.77 -5.93
C GLN A 49 13.63 24.85 -5.02
N ARG A 50 12.32 25.11 -4.92
CA ARG A 50 11.43 24.37 -4.04
C ARG A 50 10.79 23.22 -4.79
N ILE A 51 10.85 22.02 -4.22
CA ILE A 51 10.09 20.89 -4.77
C ILE A 51 8.64 20.99 -4.28
N VAL A 52 7.71 20.99 -5.22
CA VAL A 52 6.26 20.95 -4.96
C VAL A 52 5.76 19.52 -5.18
N PRO A 53 5.28 18.82 -4.14
CA PRO A 53 4.70 17.49 -4.30
C PRO A 53 3.53 17.51 -5.28
N ASP A 54 3.57 16.64 -6.27
CA ASP A 54 2.52 16.47 -7.29
C ASP A 54 1.72 15.17 -7.09
N ARG A 55 2.20 14.27 -6.21
CA ARG A 55 1.56 12.98 -5.93
C ARG A 55 1.48 12.69 -4.44
N ALA A 56 0.45 11.92 -4.08
CA ALA A 56 0.28 11.38 -2.74
C ALA A 56 -0.28 9.95 -2.80
N LEU A 57 0.12 9.09 -1.86
CA LEU A 57 -0.66 7.91 -1.52
C LEU A 57 -1.76 8.32 -0.55
N ILE A 58 -3.02 8.04 -0.88
CA ILE A 58 -4.17 8.30 -0.01
C ILE A 58 -4.57 6.99 0.65
N LYS A 59 -4.58 6.98 1.98
CA LYS A 59 -4.96 5.81 2.79
C LYS A 59 -6.39 5.95 3.28
N LEU A 60 -7.23 4.98 2.96
CA LEU A 60 -8.62 4.95 3.37
C LEU A 60 -8.96 3.60 3.99
N SER A 61 -9.79 3.58 5.03
CA SER A 61 -10.33 2.35 5.60
C SER A 61 -11.82 2.21 5.25
N PRO A 62 -12.22 1.11 4.58
CA PRO A 62 -13.63 0.80 4.41
C PRO A 62 -14.26 0.46 5.78
N GLY A 63 -15.27 1.22 6.19
CA GLY A 63 -15.98 0.98 7.45
C GLY A 63 -15.19 1.28 8.74
N GLY A 64 -13.94 1.75 8.64
CA GLY A 64 -13.14 2.23 9.78
C GLY A 64 -12.50 1.13 10.63
N SER A 65 -12.13 0.00 10.03
CA SER A 65 -11.30 -1.02 10.68
C SER A 65 -9.84 -0.56 10.80
N ASP A 66 -8.97 -1.37 11.39
CA ASP A 66 -7.52 -1.12 11.41
C ASP A 66 -6.80 -1.53 10.12
N ALA A 67 -7.56 -1.89 9.07
CA ALA A 67 -7.08 -2.22 7.74
C ALA A 67 -7.30 -1.06 6.77
N ASP A 68 -6.32 -0.85 5.90
CA ASP A 68 -6.27 0.23 4.92
C ASP A 68 -6.27 -0.32 3.50
N THR A 69 -6.97 0.38 2.60
CA THR A 69 -6.59 0.44 1.19
C THR A 69 -5.69 1.66 0.97
N PHE A 70 -4.97 1.67 -0.14
CA PHE A 70 -4.39 2.93 -0.61
C PHE A 70 -4.45 3.04 -2.12
N ARG A 71 -4.52 4.28 -2.61
CA ARG A 71 -4.40 4.61 -4.03
C ARG A 71 -3.55 5.86 -4.19
N GLU A 72 -2.76 5.88 -5.24
CA GLU A 72 -2.01 7.05 -5.63
C GLU A 72 -2.92 8.11 -6.26
N PHE A 73 -2.70 9.36 -5.88
CA PHE A 73 -3.52 10.51 -6.24
C PHE A 73 -2.63 11.60 -6.83
N ASP A 74 -3.07 12.15 -7.96
CA ASP A 74 -2.48 13.30 -8.62
C ASP A 74 -3.02 14.58 -7.95
N LEU A 75 -2.14 15.35 -7.31
CA LEU A 75 -2.51 16.57 -6.60
C LEU A 75 -2.77 17.76 -7.53
N ILE A 76 -2.31 17.69 -8.78
CA ILE A 76 -2.48 18.75 -9.78
C ILE A 76 -3.84 18.57 -10.47
N ASN A 77 -4.13 17.35 -10.91
CA ASN A 77 -5.38 17.01 -11.60
C ASN A 77 -6.51 16.61 -10.64
N GLN A 78 -6.20 16.48 -9.35
CA GLN A 78 -7.14 16.14 -8.28
C GLN A 78 -7.91 14.83 -8.56
N CYS A 79 -7.19 13.80 -8.99
CA CYS A 79 -7.79 12.51 -9.33
C CYS A 79 -6.91 11.32 -8.90
N PHE A 80 -7.54 10.16 -8.71
CA PHE A 80 -6.80 8.91 -8.53
C PHE A 80 -6.14 8.50 -9.84
N ILE A 81 -4.88 8.07 -9.75
CA ILE A 81 -4.11 7.60 -10.90
C ILE A 81 -4.47 6.13 -11.13
N SER A 82 -4.87 5.80 -12.36
CA SER A 82 -5.20 4.42 -12.76
C SER A 82 -3.98 3.51 -12.69
N SER A 83 -4.15 2.30 -12.15
CA SER A 83 -3.11 1.27 -12.05
C SER A 83 -2.92 0.43 -13.33
N ASN A 84 -3.65 0.73 -14.42
CA ASN A 84 -3.79 -0.14 -15.60
C ASN A 84 -3.40 0.54 -16.93
N ASN A 85 -2.61 1.59 -16.89
CA ASN A 85 -2.18 2.39 -18.03
C ASN A 85 -0.82 1.90 -18.57
N MET A 86 -0.83 1.23 -19.73
CA MET A 86 0.36 0.63 -20.38
C MET A 86 1.52 1.59 -20.75
N GLU A 87 1.48 2.86 -20.37
CA GLU A 87 2.43 3.91 -20.78
C GLU A 87 3.33 4.42 -19.63
N GLY A 88 3.41 3.70 -18.50
CA GLY A 88 4.41 3.99 -17.45
C GLY A 88 3.98 5.04 -16.42
N GLU A 89 2.71 5.43 -16.42
CA GLU A 89 2.11 6.32 -15.41
C GLU A 89 1.23 5.58 -14.40
N ASP A 90 1.30 4.25 -14.35
CA ASP A 90 0.48 3.39 -13.48
C ASP A 90 0.51 3.82 -12.03
N GLY A 91 -0.63 4.21 -11.48
CA GLY A 91 -0.80 4.52 -10.06
C GLY A 91 -0.52 3.31 -9.19
N PHE A 92 0.12 3.53 -8.04
CA PHE A 92 0.21 2.49 -7.02
C PHE A 92 -1.15 2.31 -6.32
N GLU A 93 -1.60 1.06 -6.22
CA GLU A 93 -2.88 0.72 -5.60
C GLU A 93 -2.79 -0.58 -4.79
N LEU A 94 -3.42 -0.57 -3.62
CA LEU A 94 -3.77 -1.75 -2.83
C LEU A 94 -5.28 -1.72 -2.57
N SER A 95 -6.03 -2.47 -3.38
CA SER A 95 -7.51 -2.47 -3.32
C SER A 95 -8.07 -3.37 -2.21
N THR A 96 -7.31 -4.36 -1.76
CA THR A 96 -7.71 -5.26 -0.66
C THR A 96 -7.26 -4.66 0.68
N PRO A 97 -8.19 -4.35 1.61
CA PRO A 97 -7.86 -3.80 2.91
C PRO A 97 -6.94 -4.73 3.70
N ALA A 98 -5.85 -4.20 4.19
CA ALA A 98 -4.94 -4.92 5.08
C ALA A 98 -4.27 -3.96 6.07
N LYS A 99 -3.70 -4.51 7.14
CA LYS A 99 -2.75 -3.77 7.96
C LYS A 99 -1.50 -3.53 7.12
N THR A 100 -1.26 -2.28 6.75
CA THR A 100 -0.24 -1.94 5.75
C THR A 100 0.65 -0.80 6.21
N TYR A 101 1.96 -1.00 6.06
CA TYR A 101 2.97 0.06 6.14
C TYR A 101 3.53 0.31 4.75
N VAL A 102 3.40 1.54 4.26
CA VAL A 102 3.82 1.90 2.90
C VAL A 102 4.52 3.26 2.93
N SER A 103 5.52 3.43 2.07
CA SER A 103 6.22 4.71 1.88
C SER A 103 6.80 4.77 0.47
N TYR A 104 6.86 5.97 -0.11
CA TYR A 104 7.66 6.20 -1.29
C TYR A 104 9.14 5.96 -0.99
N ARG A 105 9.84 5.30 -1.89
CA ARG A 105 11.31 5.29 -1.97
C ARG A 105 11.79 6.35 -2.97
N ASN A 106 11.06 6.50 -4.05
CA ASN A 106 11.19 7.49 -5.14
C ASN A 106 9.90 7.47 -5.96
N ARG A 107 9.78 8.27 -7.02
CA ARG A 107 8.58 8.30 -7.88
C ARG A 107 8.21 6.94 -8.46
N ASN A 108 9.14 6.01 -8.64
CA ASN A 108 8.90 4.75 -9.34
C ASN A 108 8.99 3.51 -8.43
N GLU A 109 9.20 3.69 -7.13
CA GLU A 109 9.33 2.59 -6.19
C GLU A 109 8.67 2.92 -4.85
N LEU A 110 7.92 1.95 -4.32
CA LEU A 110 7.43 1.94 -2.93
C LEU A 110 8.20 0.92 -2.10
N TYR A 111 8.29 1.18 -0.80
CA TYR A 111 8.39 0.12 0.18
C TYR A 111 6.99 -0.19 0.72
N ILE A 112 6.68 -1.47 0.87
CA ILE A 112 5.37 -1.94 1.35
C ILE A 112 5.52 -3.18 2.23
N GLY A 113 4.89 -3.17 3.39
CA GLY A 113 4.57 -4.35 4.17
C GLY A 113 3.06 -4.47 4.29
N THR A 114 2.52 -5.65 3.99
CA THR A 114 1.08 -5.94 3.98
C THR A 114 0.87 -7.44 4.14
N ASP A 115 -0.38 -7.87 4.31
CA ASP A 115 -0.77 -9.27 4.20
C ASP A 115 -0.73 -9.70 2.72
N PHE A 116 0.44 -10.14 2.26
CA PHE A 116 0.65 -10.49 0.85
C PHE A 116 -0.18 -11.71 0.44
N GLU A 117 -0.44 -12.66 1.33
CA GLU A 117 -1.24 -13.84 1.02
C GLU A 117 -2.70 -13.47 0.77
N SER A 118 -3.31 -12.68 1.66
CA SER A 118 -4.70 -12.22 1.49
C SER A 118 -4.85 -11.29 0.29
N VAL A 119 -3.86 -10.43 0.03
CA VAL A 119 -3.89 -9.47 -1.08
C VAL A 119 -3.68 -10.15 -2.44
N LEU A 120 -2.77 -11.11 -2.53
CA LEU A 120 -2.41 -11.76 -3.80
C LEU A 120 -3.22 -13.03 -4.08
N GLY A 121 -3.93 -13.57 -3.09
CA GLY A 121 -4.67 -14.82 -3.19
C GLY A 121 -3.78 -16.05 -3.39
N CYS A 122 -2.46 -15.92 -3.20
CA CYS A 122 -1.46 -16.96 -3.41
C CYS A 122 -0.41 -16.92 -2.29
N SER A 123 0.07 -18.08 -1.84
CA SER A 123 1.20 -18.16 -0.91
C SER A 123 2.45 -17.54 -1.52
N ASN A 124 3.15 -16.73 -0.73
CA ASN A 124 4.35 -15.95 -1.08
C ASN A 124 5.62 -16.79 -1.39
N ASP A 125 5.47 -18.06 -1.76
CA ASP A 125 6.52 -19.07 -1.73
C ASP A 125 7.46 -18.99 -2.94
N SER A 126 8.29 -17.95 -2.98
CA SER A 126 9.35 -17.84 -3.97
C SER A 126 10.65 -17.24 -3.43
N THR A 127 10.81 -16.98 -2.12
CA THR A 127 12.04 -16.30 -1.64
C THR A 127 12.54 -16.60 -0.23
N SER A 128 11.99 -17.57 0.52
CA SER A 128 12.61 -17.94 1.80
C SER A 128 13.83 -18.85 1.58
N MET A 129 14.97 -18.22 1.28
CA MET A 129 16.29 -18.84 1.30
C MET A 129 17.13 -18.39 2.52
N ILE A 130 16.53 -17.67 3.47
CA ILE A 130 17.14 -17.43 4.77
C ILE A 130 16.71 -18.59 5.66
N GLY A 131 17.59 -19.59 5.77
CA GLY A 131 17.33 -20.82 6.48
C GLY A 131 17.05 -20.61 7.96
N ASP A 132 15.78 -20.60 8.32
CA ASP A 132 15.37 -21.01 9.65
C ASP A 132 15.46 -22.54 9.73
N LYS A 133 16.14 -22.99 10.78
CA LYS A 133 16.33 -24.41 11.06
C LYS A 133 14.97 -25.02 11.36
N ASP A 134 14.53 -25.84 10.41
CA ASP A 134 13.47 -26.83 10.47
C ASP A 134 13.29 -27.43 11.89
N ASP A 135 12.36 -26.87 12.64
CA ASP A 135 11.85 -27.34 13.94
C ASP A 135 10.51 -28.10 13.81
N GLY A 136 10.18 -28.54 12.58
CA GLY A 136 9.12 -29.53 12.35
C GLY A 136 7.70 -28.98 12.42
N VAL A 137 7.51 -27.67 12.41
CA VAL A 137 6.21 -27.04 12.10
C VAL A 137 6.25 -26.62 10.64
N ASN A 138 5.43 -27.25 9.80
CA ASN A 138 5.11 -26.75 8.45
C ASN A 138 4.45 -25.36 8.57
N SER A 139 5.26 -24.32 8.72
CA SER A 139 4.84 -22.93 8.62
C SER A 139 5.08 -22.51 7.18
N SER A 140 4.03 -22.49 6.36
CA SER A 140 4.06 -21.61 5.20
C SER A 140 4.34 -20.21 5.76
N LEU A 141 5.50 -19.64 5.47
CA LEU A 141 6.01 -18.45 6.13
C LEU A 141 5.08 -17.26 5.86
N SER A 142 4.14 -17.03 6.78
CA SER A 142 3.17 -15.94 6.69
C SER A 142 3.89 -14.59 6.59
N SER A 143 3.38 -13.70 5.75
CA SER A 143 3.86 -12.32 5.70
C SER A 143 3.48 -11.47 6.91
N MET A 144 2.79 -12.04 7.89
CA MET A 144 2.30 -11.38 9.11
C MET A 144 2.96 -11.95 10.36
N THR A 145 3.03 -11.14 11.41
CA THR A 145 3.42 -11.54 12.76
C THR A 145 2.24 -12.17 13.50
N ASP A 146 2.50 -12.82 14.65
CA ASP A 146 1.46 -13.36 15.55
C ASP A 146 0.55 -12.25 16.11
N SER A 147 1.02 -10.99 16.08
CA SER A 147 0.25 -9.79 16.44
C SER A 147 -0.65 -9.28 15.29
N GLY A 148 -0.59 -9.91 14.12
CA GLY A 148 -1.36 -9.55 12.95
C GLY A 148 -0.87 -8.30 12.22
N TYR A 149 0.41 -7.93 12.34
CA TYR A 149 1.02 -6.83 11.57
C TYR A 149 2.01 -7.36 10.52
N PRO A 150 2.36 -6.56 9.49
CA PRO A 150 3.35 -6.98 8.51
C PRO A 150 4.66 -7.42 9.16
N ARG A 151 5.17 -8.58 8.73
CA ARG A 151 6.48 -9.13 9.08
C ARG A 151 7.52 -8.83 7.99
N ILE A 152 7.07 -8.76 6.74
CA ILE A 152 7.92 -8.62 5.56
C ILE A 152 7.72 -7.23 4.95
N ILE A 153 8.83 -6.53 4.66
CA ILE A 153 8.83 -5.33 3.81
C ILE A 153 9.40 -5.69 2.44
N LYS A 154 8.66 -5.35 1.39
CA LYS A 154 9.08 -5.49 0.00
C LYS A 154 9.28 -4.14 -0.67
N ARG A 155 10.20 -4.09 -1.64
CA ARG A 155 10.33 -3.01 -2.61
C ARG A 155 9.50 -3.34 -3.83
N TRP A 156 8.53 -2.48 -4.14
CA TRP A 156 7.61 -2.64 -5.26
C TRP A 156 7.87 -1.56 -6.31
N LYS A 157 7.99 -1.96 -7.58
CA LYS A 157 8.29 -1.07 -8.71
C LYS A 157 7.02 -0.70 -9.47
N ARG A 158 6.91 0.56 -9.89
CA ARG A 158 5.81 1.06 -10.71
C ARG A 158 5.65 0.23 -11.99
N GLY A 159 4.40 -0.04 -12.38
CA GLY A 159 4.07 -0.82 -13.57
C GLY A 159 4.38 -2.32 -13.47
N THR A 160 4.77 -2.81 -12.30
CA THR A 160 4.95 -4.26 -12.05
C THR A 160 3.85 -4.78 -11.13
N PRO A 161 3.40 -6.04 -11.28
CA PRO A 161 2.51 -6.67 -10.31
C PRO A 161 3.13 -6.70 -8.90
N LEU A 162 2.31 -6.50 -7.85
CA LEU A 162 2.78 -6.54 -6.47
C LEU A 162 3.46 -7.87 -6.09
N LYS A 163 3.03 -8.99 -6.70
CA LYS A 163 3.66 -10.32 -6.50
C LYS A 163 5.14 -10.35 -6.89
N ASP A 164 5.58 -9.47 -7.79
CA ASP A 164 6.96 -9.40 -8.27
C ASP A 164 7.83 -8.47 -7.39
N ALA A 165 7.24 -7.87 -6.35
CA ALA A 165 7.98 -7.04 -5.39
C ALA A 165 9.04 -7.87 -4.64
N GLN A 166 10.19 -7.24 -4.38
CA GLN A 166 11.35 -7.91 -3.79
C GLN A 166 11.41 -7.69 -2.28
N THR A 167 11.53 -8.76 -1.48
CA THR A 167 11.80 -8.64 -0.04
C THR A 167 13.11 -7.89 0.23
N VAL A 168 13.04 -6.89 1.11
CA VAL A 168 14.19 -6.07 1.54
C VAL A 168 14.44 -6.13 3.04
N PHE A 169 13.43 -6.51 3.83
CA PHE A 169 13.53 -6.64 5.28
C PHE A 169 12.49 -7.62 5.80
N GLU A 170 12.83 -8.35 6.86
CA GLU A 170 11.98 -9.35 7.50
C GLU A 170 12.31 -9.46 8.99
N VAL A 171 11.28 -9.68 9.82
CA VAL A 171 11.38 -9.90 11.27
C VAL A 171 10.85 -11.29 11.65
N GLN A 172 10.99 -11.70 12.91
CA GLN A 172 10.44 -12.98 13.37
C GLN A 172 8.91 -12.91 13.49
N SER A 173 8.22 -14.04 13.43
CA SER A 173 6.75 -14.06 13.60
C SER A 173 6.32 -13.59 15.00
N THR A 174 7.18 -13.77 16.00
CA THR A 174 6.95 -13.37 17.39
C THR A 174 7.26 -11.90 17.68
N ASP A 175 7.88 -11.19 16.74
CA ASP A 175 8.03 -9.73 16.83
C ASP A 175 6.66 -9.06 16.65
N ILE A 176 6.55 -7.78 17.00
CA ILE A 176 5.28 -7.06 16.87
C ILE A 176 4.99 -6.71 15.41
N SER A 177 5.95 -6.07 14.72
CA SER A 177 5.78 -5.60 13.35
C SER A 177 7.11 -5.21 12.70
N ALA A 178 7.18 -5.32 11.37
CA ALA A 178 8.11 -4.57 10.53
C ALA A 178 7.38 -3.34 9.95
N SER A 179 7.97 -2.15 10.12
CA SER A 179 7.43 -0.88 9.61
C SER A 179 8.44 -0.17 8.72
N VAL A 180 7.98 0.64 7.76
CA VAL A 180 8.85 1.42 6.88
C VAL A 180 8.44 2.89 6.84
N TYR A 181 9.45 3.76 6.88
CA TYR A 181 9.34 5.20 6.69
C TYR A 181 10.52 5.65 5.83
N THR A 182 10.29 6.56 4.90
CA THR A 182 11.35 7.16 4.08
C THR A 182 11.38 8.65 4.29
N TYR A 183 12.58 9.18 4.47
CA TYR A 183 12.86 10.60 4.61
C TYR A 183 13.99 10.92 3.65
N HIS A 184 13.82 11.96 2.83
CA HIS A 184 14.91 12.48 2.02
C HIS A 184 15.51 13.69 2.75
N ASP A 185 16.85 13.73 2.80
CA ASP A 185 17.57 14.93 3.22
C ASP A 185 17.40 15.98 2.11
N ARG A 186 17.05 17.21 2.50
CA ARG A 186 16.76 18.33 1.59
C ARG A 186 17.67 19.51 1.89
#